data_AF-A0A1X0U8R6-F1
#
_entry.id   AF-A0A1X0U8R6-F1
#
_cell.length_a   1.000
_cell.length_b   1.000
_cell.length_c   1.000
_cell.angle_alpha   90.00
_cell.angle_beta   90.00
_cell.angle_gamma   90.00
#
_symmetry.space_group_name_H-M   'P 1'
#
loop_
_entity.id
_entity.type
_entity.pdbx_description
1 polymer ?
#
loop_
_entity_poly.entity_id
_entity_poly.type
_entity_poly.pdbx_seq_one_letter_code
_entity_poly.pdbx_strand_id
1 'polypeptide(L)'
;MKLILVTLAAGALLLTGCSSDKEPEAFEADIIYAGNSDRNYPDSCTFAEGEVGAGDSVIVRGADDRILGKGALAVRTISMSHAGATSGPCSFETTIEIPAGDAGYQIILDGLDGMEPHIFDEKEMRAGPVIDLQSSIEKGLAGLSGR
;
A
#
# COMPACT_ATOMS: atom_id res chain seq x y z
N MET A 1 2.30 -61.26 37.72
CA MET A 1 2.38 -60.04 36.88
C MET A 1 2.30 -58.83 37.81
N LYS A 2 3.36 -58.02 37.88
CA LYS A 2 3.40 -56.76 38.62
C LYS A 2 2.85 -55.65 37.70
N LEU A 3 1.74 -55.03 38.05
CA LEU A 3 1.32 -53.76 37.44
C LEU A 3 1.74 -52.63 38.37
N ILE A 4 2.62 -51.78 37.88
CA ILE A 4 3.03 -50.51 38.49
C ILE A 4 2.07 -49.45 37.96
N LEU A 5 1.26 -48.85 38.84
CA LEU A 5 0.48 -47.66 38.50
C LEU A 5 1.28 -46.42 38.94
N VAL A 6 1.71 -45.64 37.95
CA VAL A 6 2.45 -44.39 38.10
C VAL A 6 1.48 -43.25 38.40
N THR A 7 1.75 -42.52 39.47
CA THR A 7 1.05 -41.32 39.92
C THR A 7 1.29 -40.17 38.95
N LEU A 8 0.26 -39.70 38.23
CA LEU A 8 0.32 -38.42 37.51
C LEU A 8 0.08 -37.28 38.52
N ALA A 9 1.14 -36.53 38.82
CA ALA A 9 1.03 -35.24 39.49
C ALA A 9 0.40 -34.23 38.52
N ALA A 10 -0.77 -33.68 38.87
CA ALA A 10 -1.35 -32.55 38.19
C ALA A 10 -0.55 -31.29 38.54
N GLY A 11 0.38 -30.90 37.66
CA GLY A 11 1.04 -29.61 37.71
C GLY A 11 0.11 -28.53 37.20
N ALA A 12 -0.40 -27.69 38.09
CA ALA A 12 -1.06 -26.44 37.73
C ALA A 12 -0.02 -25.48 37.15
N LEU A 13 0.00 -25.32 35.82
CA LEU A 13 0.72 -24.26 35.14
C LEU A 13 -0.03 -22.94 35.38
N LEU A 14 0.44 -22.16 36.35
CA LEU A 14 0.11 -20.75 36.47
C LEU A 14 0.73 -20.01 35.27
N LEU A 15 -0.06 -19.78 34.22
CA LEU A 15 0.29 -18.81 33.18
C LEU A 15 0.03 -17.40 33.71
N THR A 16 0.95 -16.89 34.53
CA THR A 16 1.13 -15.44 34.71
C THR A 16 1.80 -14.89 33.45
N GLY A 17 1.04 -14.75 32.38
CA GLY A 17 1.44 -14.01 31.19
C GLY A 17 1.07 -12.55 31.37
N CYS A 18 1.96 -11.77 31.99
CA CYS A 18 1.94 -10.31 31.87
C CYS A 18 2.26 -9.96 30.42
N SER A 19 1.25 -9.90 29.56
CA SER A 19 1.37 -9.21 28.29
C SER A 19 1.55 -7.73 28.63
N SER A 20 2.79 -7.28 28.69
CA SER A 20 3.06 -5.87 28.43
C SER A 20 2.71 -5.66 26.96
N ASP A 21 1.43 -5.36 26.70
CA ASP A 21 0.92 -4.86 25.44
C ASP A 21 1.60 -3.53 25.16
N LYS A 22 2.85 -3.59 24.71
CA LYS A 22 3.51 -2.45 24.10
C LYS A 22 2.85 -2.35 22.74
N GLU A 23 1.99 -1.36 22.56
CA GLU A 23 1.43 -1.06 21.25
C GLU A 23 2.58 -1.03 20.23
N PRO A 24 2.41 -1.69 19.06
CA PRO A 24 3.44 -1.70 18.05
C PRO A 24 3.84 -0.25 17.74
N GLU A 25 5.15 -0.01 17.65
CA GLU A 25 5.68 1.30 17.27
C GLU A 25 5.04 1.71 15.94
N ALA A 26 4.49 2.91 15.84
CA ALA A 26 3.90 3.42 14.60
C ALA A 26 4.89 4.31 13.85
N PHE A 27 4.69 4.45 12.54
CA PHE A 27 5.45 5.38 11.71
C PHE A 27 4.59 5.99 10.60
N GLU A 28 4.97 7.19 10.17
CA GLU A 28 4.37 7.86 9.01
C GLU A 28 4.95 7.31 7.71
N ALA A 29 4.07 6.88 6.81
CA ALA A 29 4.41 6.50 5.45
C ALA A 29 3.87 7.54 4.46
N ASP A 30 4.77 8.19 3.73
CA ASP A 30 4.44 9.15 2.67
C ASP A 30 4.29 8.43 1.33
N ILE A 31 3.06 8.15 0.94
CA ILE A 31 2.75 7.37 -0.26
C ILE A 31 2.49 8.32 -1.41
N ILE A 32 3.17 8.10 -2.54
CA ILE A 32 3.04 8.94 -3.74
C ILE A 32 2.54 8.08 -4.90
N TYR A 33 1.49 8.55 -5.57
CA TYR A 33 1.08 8.07 -6.88
C TYR A 33 1.55 9.05 -7.93
N ALA A 34 2.20 8.58 -8.99
CA ALA A 34 2.72 9.41 -10.06
C ALA A 34 2.33 8.84 -11.43
N GLY A 35 2.03 9.71 -12.39
CA GLY A 35 1.66 9.30 -13.75
C GLY A 35 1.54 10.49 -14.69
N ASN A 36 0.64 10.37 -15.67
CA ASN A 36 0.30 11.45 -16.58
C ASN A 36 -1.21 11.78 -16.54
N SER A 37 -1.51 13.07 -16.56
CA SER A 37 -2.84 13.62 -16.83
C SER A 37 -3.09 13.68 -18.33
N ASP A 38 -4.32 13.44 -18.76
CA ASP A 38 -4.79 13.69 -20.12
C ASP A 38 -5.49 15.05 -20.18
N ARG A 39 -5.47 15.73 -21.33
CA ARG A 39 -6.12 17.03 -21.51
C ARG A 39 -7.62 17.04 -21.18
N ASN A 40 -8.30 15.90 -21.34
CA ASN A 40 -9.72 15.77 -21.00
C ASN A 40 -9.96 15.65 -19.48
N TYR A 41 -8.93 15.27 -18.73
CA TYR A 41 -8.96 15.04 -17.29
C TYR A 41 -7.79 15.78 -16.62
N PRO A 42 -7.82 17.12 -16.63
CA PRO A 42 -6.68 17.93 -16.18
C PRO A 42 -6.39 17.79 -14.68
N ASP A 43 -7.36 17.29 -13.90
CA ASP A 43 -7.29 17.23 -12.44
C ASP A 43 -7.04 15.80 -11.90
N SER A 44 -6.74 14.83 -12.78
CA SER A 44 -6.47 13.44 -12.41
C SER A 44 -5.27 12.86 -13.18
N CYS A 45 -4.70 11.77 -12.65
CA CYS A 45 -3.81 10.88 -13.38
C CYS A 45 -4.66 9.84 -14.11
N THR A 46 -4.51 9.72 -15.42
CA THR A 46 -5.25 8.75 -16.24
C THR A 46 -4.31 7.65 -16.72
N PHE A 47 -4.70 6.39 -16.53
CA PHE A 47 -3.89 5.21 -16.85
C PHE A 47 -4.80 4.07 -17.32
N ALA A 48 -4.24 2.89 -17.64
CA ALA A 48 -5.01 1.84 -18.31
C ALA A 48 -6.15 1.28 -17.47
N GLU A 49 -5.91 1.18 -16.17
CA GLU A 49 -6.82 0.56 -15.22
C GLU A 49 -7.78 1.57 -14.58
N GLY A 50 -7.61 2.87 -14.80
CA GLY A 50 -8.56 3.88 -14.33
C GLY A 50 -8.00 5.30 -14.23
N GLU A 51 -8.55 6.05 -13.28
CA GLU A 51 -8.16 7.41 -12.94
C GLU A 51 -7.81 7.49 -11.45
N VAL A 52 -6.82 8.30 -11.10
CA VAL A 52 -6.47 8.65 -9.72
C VAL A 52 -6.58 10.15 -9.54
N GLY A 53 -7.31 10.59 -8.52
CA GLY A 53 -7.54 12.00 -8.21
C GLY A 53 -7.39 12.33 -6.73
N ALA A 54 -7.52 13.61 -6.42
CA ALA A 54 -7.58 14.06 -5.04
C ALA A 54 -8.87 13.58 -4.36
N GLY A 55 -8.77 13.13 -3.12
CA GLY A 55 -9.86 12.58 -2.34
C GLY A 55 -10.03 11.06 -2.46
N ASP A 56 -9.35 10.41 -3.42
CA ASP A 56 -9.37 8.96 -3.52
C ASP A 56 -8.75 8.32 -2.26
N SER A 57 -9.39 7.24 -1.81
CA SER A 57 -9.01 6.57 -0.56
C SER A 57 -7.87 5.59 -0.80
N VAL A 58 -6.80 5.73 -0.02
CA VAL A 58 -5.69 4.77 0.03
C VAL A 58 -5.83 3.92 1.27
N ILE A 59 -5.65 2.62 1.12
CA ILE A 59 -5.67 1.63 2.21
C ILE A 59 -4.31 0.95 2.26
N VAL A 60 -3.71 0.90 3.44
CA VAL A 60 -2.52 0.07 3.70
C VAL A 60 -2.97 -1.19 4.43
N ARG A 61 -2.59 -2.36 3.90
CA ARG A 61 -2.83 -3.66 4.54
C ARG A 61 -1.52 -4.34 4.93
N GLY A 62 -1.57 -5.13 5.99
CA GLY A 62 -0.48 -6.00 6.40
C GLY A 62 -0.46 -7.29 5.59
N ALA A 63 0.57 -8.11 5.81
CA ALA A 63 0.73 -9.40 5.15
C ALA A 63 -0.38 -10.42 5.47
N ASP A 64 -1.14 -10.20 6.54
CA ASP A 64 -2.32 -10.99 6.95
C ASP A 64 -3.65 -10.36 6.49
N ASP A 65 -3.61 -9.48 5.49
CA ASP A 65 -4.74 -8.74 4.92
C ASP A 65 -5.48 -7.79 5.88
N ARG A 66 -5.00 -7.59 7.10
CA ARG A 66 -5.61 -6.63 8.03
C ARG A 66 -5.36 -5.20 7.55
N ILE A 67 -6.35 -4.33 7.74
CA ILE A 67 -6.18 -2.90 7.46
C ILE A 67 -5.32 -2.28 8.55
N LEU A 68 -4.20 -1.68 8.15
CA LEU A 68 -3.24 -1.01 9.04
C LEU A 68 -3.48 0.50 9.09
N GLY A 69 -3.94 1.08 7.99
CA GLY A 69 -4.20 2.52 7.91
C GLY A 69 -5.01 2.89 6.66
N LYS A 70 -5.57 4.09 6.69
CA LYS A 70 -6.30 4.70 5.57
C LYS A 70 -5.93 6.17 5.45
N GLY A 71 -5.88 6.66 4.23
CA GLY A 71 -5.62 8.06 3.90
C GLY A 71 -6.45 8.49 2.70
N ALA A 72 -6.50 9.79 2.44
CA ALA A 72 -7.11 10.35 1.25
C ALA A 72 -6.05 11.12 0.48
N LEU A 73 -6.01 10.93 -0.84
CA LEU A 73 -5.01 11.58 -1.69
C LEU A 73 -5.20 13.09 -1.73
N ALA A 74 -4.09 13.81 -1.61
CA ALA A 74 -3.98 15.23 -1.87
C ALA A 74 -3.21 15.47 -3.17
N VAL A 75 -3.46 16.61 -3.82
CA VAL A 75 -2.70 17.02 -5.00
C VAL A 75 -1.26 17.35 -4.59
N ARG A 76 -0.28 16.70 -5.23
CA ARG A 76 1.13 17.05 -5.09
C ARG A 76 1.61 17.88 -6.27
N THR A 77 1.44 17.36 -7.48
CA THR A 77 1.78 18.06 -8.73
C THR A 77 0.73 17.77 -9.79
N ILE A 78 0.25 18.79 -10.47
CA ILE A 78 -0.48 18.63 -11.73
C ILE A 78 0.05 19.70 -12.67
N SER A 79 0.62 19.29 -13.80
CA SER A 79 1.14 20.24 -14.78
C SER A 79 0.66 19.91 -16.18
N MET A 80 -0.32 20.68 -16.64
CA MET A 80 -0.65 20.79 -18.06
C MET A 80 -0.05 22.04 -18.69
N SER A 81 1.22 22.32 -18.40
CA SER A 81 1.90 23.44 -19.04
C SER A 81 2.27 23.03 -20.45
N HIS A 82 1.49 23.45 -21.46
CA HIS A 82 1.88 23.96 -22.79
C HIS A 82 0.63 24.06 -23.69
N ALA A 83 0.49 25.16 -24.42
CA ALA A 83 -0.57 25.31 -25.42
C ALA A 83 -0.40 24.24 -26.52
N GLY A 84 -1.26 23.22 -26.50
CA GLY A 84 -1.21 22.09 -27.43
C GLY A 84 -0.71 20.77 -26.82
N ALA A 85 -0.36 20.73 -25.53
CA ALA A 85 -0.07 19.47 -24.85
C ALA A 85 -1.35 18.61 -24.75
N THR A 86 -1.24 17.33 -25.08
CA THR A 86 -2.31 16.34 -24.92
C THR A 86 -2.23 15.60 -23.59
N SER A 87 -1.06 15.62 -22.94
CA SER A 87 -0.83 15.06 -21.61
C SER A 87 0.27 15.83 -20.87
N GLY A 88 0.33 15.67 -19.55
CA GLY A 88 1.37 16.25 -18.70
C GLY A 88 1.50 15.53 -17.36
N PRO A 89 2.62 15.69 -16.63
CA PRO A 89 2.86 14.93 -15.42
C PRO A 89 1.85 15.27 -14.32
N CYS A 90 1.44 14.24 -13.57
CA CYS A 90 0.58 14.36 -12.42
C CYS A 90 1.14 13.51 -11.26
N SER A 91 0.91 13.96 -10.03
CA SER A 91 1.17 13.19 -8.84
C SER A 91 0.27 13.60 -7.68
N PHE A 92 -0.08 12.60 -6.89
CA PHE A 92 -0.90 12.71 -5.69
C PHE A 92 -0.15 12.05 -4.53
N GLU A 93 -0.39 12.53 -3.31
CA GLU A 93 0.26 12.00 -2.12
C GLU A 93 -0.71 11.84 -0.95
N THR A 94 -0.39 10.93 -0.04
CA THR A 94 -1.03 10.84 1.27
C THR A 94 0.01 10.41 2.30
N THR A 95 -0.11 10.94 3.51
CA THR A 95 0.65 10.47 4.68
C THR A 95 -0.26 9.63 5.56
N ILE A 96 0.16 8.42 5.92
CA ILE A 96 -0.63 7.51 6.75
C ILE A 96 0.26 7.01 7.90
N GLU A 97 -0.21 7.14 9.13
CA GLU A 97 0.41 6.50 10.30
C GLU A 97 0.00 5.02 10.34
N ILE A 98 0.99 4.11 10.34
CA ILE A 98 0.78 2.66 10.36
C ILE A 98 1.70 1.98 11.38
N PRO A 99 1.29 0.84 11.97
CA PRO A 99 2.14 0.05 12.85
C PRO A 99 3.36 -0.53 12.09
N ALA A 100 4.51 -0.55 12.76
CA ALA A 100 5.73 -1.20 12.34
C ALA A 100 5.69 -2.71 12.63
N GLY A 101 6.65 -3.44 12.04
CA GLY A 101 6.88 -4.85 12.31
C GLY A 101 6.01 -5.81 11.49
N ASP A 102 5.23 -5.32 10.53
CA ASP A 102 4.55 -6.19 9.56
C ASP A 102 5.55 -6.79 8.55
N ALA A 103 5.30 -8.03 8.13
CA ALA A 103 6.18 -8.75 7.21
C ALA A 103 6.12 -8.22 5.77
N GLY A 104 5.13 -7.37 5.47
CA GLY A 104 4.92 -6.71 4.20
C GLY A 104 3.71 -5.81 4.26
N TYR A 105 3.74 -4.75 3.46
CA TYR A 105 2.73 -3.71 3.39
C TYR A 105 2.19 -3.64 1.97
N GLN A 106 0.89 -3.84 1.83
CA GLN A 106 0.20 -3.70 0.55
C GLN A 106 -0.51 -2.35 0.51
N ILE A 107 -0.25 -1.56 -0.53
CA ILE A 107 -0.91 -0.27 -0.75
C ILE A 107 -1.99 -0.44 -1.82
N ILE A 108 -3.21 0.00 -1.51
CA ILE A 108 -4.40 -0.20 -2.34
C ILE A 108 -5.12 1.13 -2.53
N LEU A 109 -5.55 1.44 -3.76
CA LEU A 109 -6.57 2.46 -4.02
C LEU A 109 -7.95 1.82 -3.92
N ASP A 110 -8.78 2.33 -3.00
CA ASP A 110 -10.12 1.80 -2.76
C ASP A 110 -11.00 2.02 -4.00
N GLY A 111 -11.68 0.97 -4.46
CA GLY A 111 -12.55 1.02 -5.65
C GLY A 111 -11.82 0.92 -7.00
N LEU A 112 -10.50 0.76 -7.02
CA LEU A 112 -9.74 0.55 -8.25
C LEU A 112 -9.28 -0.90 -8.38
N ASP A 113 -10.03 -1.68 -9.16
CA ASP A 113 -9.69 -3.06 -9.47
C ASP A 113 -8.73 -3.14 -10.67
N GLY A 114 -7.62 -3.87 -10.55
CA GLY A 114 -6.72 -4.15 -11.68
C GLY A 114 -5.29 -3.64 -11.53
N MET A 115 -4.99 -2.82 -10.50
CA MET A 115 -3.60 -2.59 -10.12
C MET A 115 -3.02 -3.86 -9.50
N GLU A 116 -1.92 -4.33 -10.06
CA GLU A 116 -1.19 -5.47 -9.50
C GLU A 116 -0.62 -5.04 -8.13
N PRO A 117 -0.94 -5.78 -7.06
CA PRO A 117 -0.55 -5.35 -5.73
C PRO A 117 0.95 -5.47 -5.55
N HIS A 118 1.60 -4.34 -5.28
CA HIS A 118 2.99 -4.32 -4.86
C HIS A 118 3.07 -4.46 -3.34
N ILE A 119 3.94 -5.35 -2.87
CA ILE A 119 4.21 -5.54 -1.44
C ILE A 119 5.53 -4.85 -1.14
N PHE A 120 5.46 -3.85 -0.26
CA PHE A 120 6.61 -3.10 0.23
C PHE A 120 7.07 -3.67 1.56
N ASP A 121 8.37 -3.63 1.84
CA ASP A 121 8.89 -3.82 3.18
C ASP A 121 8.80 -2.52 4.02
N GLU A 122 9.05 -2.61 5.33
CA GLU A 122 8.97 -1.43 6.22
C GLU A 122 9.96 -0.32 5.83
N LYS A 123 11.15 -0.69 5.35
CA LYS A 123 12.18 0.28 4.97
C LYS A 123 11.73 1.06 3.73
N GLU A 124 11.09 0.39 2.76
CA GLU A 124 10.51 1.01 1.59
C GLU A 124 9.33 1.92 1.97
N MET A 125 8.46 1.49 2.88
CA MET A 125 7.36 2.32 3.38
C MET A 125 7.86 3.60 4.05
N ARG A 126 8.93 3.51 4.86
CA ARG A 126 9.57 4.68 5.51
C ARG A 126 10.32 5.59 4.54
N ALA A 127 10.75 5.06 3.40
CA ALA A 127 11.44 5.85 2.38
C ALA A 127 10.49 6.69 1.52
N GLY A 128 9.18 6.48 1.66
CA GLY A 128 8.15 7.14 0.87
C GLY A 128 7.94 6.43 -0.47
N PRO A 129 7.13 5.35 -0.49
CA PRO A 129 6.96 4.52 -1.68
C PRO A 129 6.30 5.33 -2.80
N VAL A 130 6.83 5.16 -4.02
CA VAL A 130 6.29 5.77 -5.23
C VAL A 130 5.65 4.68 -6.08
N ILE A 131 4.36 4.83 -6.35
CA ILE A 131 3.57 3.95 -7.19
C ILE A 131 3.43 4.63 -8.56
N ASP A 132 4.00 3.99 -9.58
CA ASP A 132 3.96 4.46 -10.96
C ASP A 132 2.67 3.99 -11.64
N LEU A 133 1.82 4.93 -12.00
CA LEU A 133 0.58 4.73 -12.75
C LEU A 133 0.91 4.65 -14.24
N GLN A 134 1.41 3.49 -14.67
CA GLN A 134 1.80 3.28 -16.07
C GLN A 134 0.62 3.36 -17.03
N SER A 135 0.82 4.07 -18.14
CA SER A 135 -0.19 4.16 -19.20
C SER A 135 -0.38 2.82 -19.93
N SER A 136 -1.56 2.59 -20.53
CA SER A 136 -1.81 1.38 -21.35
C SER A 136 -0.86 1.26 -22.54
N ILE A 137 -0.35 2.40 -23.01
CA ILE A 137 0.60 2.49 -24.12
C ILE A 137 1.95 1.91 -23.68
N GLU A 138 2.42 2.21 -22.46
CA GLU A 138 3.69 1.70 -21.93
C GLU A 138 3.62 0.19 -21.65
N LYS A 139 2.53 -0.30 -21.04
CA LYS A 139 2.30 -1.75 -20.88
C LYS A 139 2.22 -2.46 -22.23
N GLY A 140 1.49 -1.88 -23.20
CA GLY A 140 1.35 -2.43 -24.55
C GLY A 140 2.66 -2.47 -25.33
N LEU A 141 3.48 -1.42 -25.25
CA LEU A 141 4.79 -1.35 -25.90
C LEU A 141 5.83 -2.29 -25.26
N ALA A 142 5.82 -2.44 -23.93
CA ALA A 142 6.66 -3.42 -23.24
C ALA A 142 6.33 -4.86 -23.68
N GLY A 143 5.05 -5.17 -23.89
CA GLY A 143 4.61 -6.47 -24.42
C GLY A 143 4.96 -6.71 -25.89
N LEU A 144 5.15 -5.65 -26.68
CA LEU A 144 5.53 -5.73 -28.10
C LEU A 144 7.05 -5.77 -28.31
N SER A 145 7.83 -5.15 -27.42
CA SER A 145 9.30 -5.09 -27.52
C SER A 145 10.01 -6.34 -26.96
N GLY A 146 9.26 -7.30 -26.40
CA GLY A 146 9.76 -8.58 -25.88
C GLY A 146 9.59 -9.77 -26.83
N ARG A 147 9.37 -9.56 -28.14
CA ARG A 147 9.29 -10.61 -29.17
C ARG A 147 10.37 -10.48 -30.23
#